data_AF-A0A3C1M2R8-F1
#
_entry.id   AF-A0A3C1M2R8-F1
#
_cell.length_a   1.000
_cell.length_b   1.000
_cell.length_c   1.000
_cell.angle_alpha   90.00
_cell.angle_beta   90.00
_cell.angle_gamma   90.00
#
_symmetry.space_group_name_H-M   'P 1'
#
loop_
_entity.id
_entity.type
_entity.pdbx_description
1 polymer ?
#
loop_
_entity_poly.entity_id
_entity_poly.type
_entity_poly.pdbx_seq_one_letter_code
_entity_poly.pdbx_strand_id
1 'polypeptide(L)'
;MSEFRGFGEPPQRSTNEEKVQKRQKQRQQAASKYENMVKQGLPAFNIFVRPEADSPWFPVGTLAVERSDKISAAIFQQEKELTAGAIRLFPKLRPHADRLEYGYQLKEFPDEEIRVAVRPQPTLWDTLRQRWAAWRSGSG
;
A
#
# COMPACT_ATOMS: atom_id res chain seq x y z
N MET A 1 35.23 12.25 -47.67
CA MET A 1 33.82 11.83 -47.89
C MET A 1 33.62 10.60 -47.02
N SER A 2 33.23 10.79 -45.75
CA SER A 2 31.83 10.87 -45.27
C SER A 2 31.11 9.54 -45.40
N GLU A 3 30.83 8.88 -44.28
CA GLU A 3 29.56 8.19 -44.00
C GLU A 3 29.56 7.66 -42.54
N PHE A 4 29.06 8.51 -41.64
CA PHE A 4 28.75 8.14 -40.26
C PHE A 4 27.40 7.37 -40.30
N ARG A 5 27.45 6.07 -40.04
CA ARG A 5 26.26 5.19 -40.04
C ARG A 5 25.42 5.52 -38.80
N GLY A 6 24.18 5.98 -39.04
CA GLY A 6 23.22 6.38 -38.02
C GLY A 6 22.99 5.30 -36.97
N PHE A 7 23.18 5.68 -35.71
CA PHE A 7 22.71 4.91 -34.56
C PHE A 7 21.18 4.82 -34.61
N GLY A 8 20.65 3.62 -34.37
CA GLY A 8 19.24 3.26 -34.52
C GLY A 8 18.25 4.23 -33.85
N GLU A 9 17.04 4.27 -34.41
CA GLU A 9 15.93 5.10 -33.95
C GLU A 9 15.76 5.05 -32.41
N PRO A 10 15.67 6.20 -31.74
CA PRO A 10 15.46 6.24 -30.31
C PRO A 10 14.12 5.59 -29.96
N PRO A 11 14.06 4.65 -29.00
CA PRO A 11 12.80 4.06 -28.59
C PRO A 11 11.87 5.16 -28.08
N GLN A 12 10.62 5.12 -28.53
CA GLN A 12 9.55 6.08 -28.30
C GLN A 12 9.53 6.60 -26.85
N ARG A 13 9.98 7.85 -26.65
CA ARG A 13 10.12 8.53 -25.34
C ARG A 13 8.78 8.78 -24.62
N SER A 14 7.66 8.69 -25.33
CA SER A 14 6.36 9.18 -24.84
C SER A 14 5.71 8.35 -23.72
N THR A 15 5.92 7.03 -23.66
CA THR A 15 5.22 6.20 -22.65
C THR A 15 5.91 6.18 -21.29
N ASN A 16 7.21 6.45 -21.24
CA ASN A 16 8.00 6.39 -20.01
C ASN A 16 7.94 7.71 -19.24
N GLU A 17 7.96 8.85 -19.95
CA GLU A 17 7.87 10.19 -19.36
C GLU A 17 6.52 10.41 -18.65
N GLU A 18 5.41 10.00 -19.24
CA GLU A 18 4.08 10.15 -18.62
C GLU A 18 3.94 9.28 -17.35
N LYS A 19 4.50 8.07 -17.35
CA LYS A 19 4.54 7.19 -16.16
C LYS A 19 5.42 7.78 -15.05
N VAL A 20 6.55 8.37 -15.40
CA VAL A 20 7.45 9.05 -14.44
C VAL A 20 6.73 10.25 -13.82
N GLN A 21 6.06 11.09 -14.62
CA GLN A 21 5.31 12.24 -14.11
C GLN A 21 4.13 11.82 -13.22
N LYS A 22 3.38 10.77 -13.58
CA LYS A 22 2.30 10.24 -12.73
C LYS A 22 2.84 9.75 -11.38
N ARG A 23 3.96 9.01 -11.36
CA ARG A 23 4.60 8.57 -10.11
C ARG A 23 5.14 9.73 -9.28
N GLN A 24 5.70 10.76 -9.92
CA GLN A 24 6.19 11.95 -9.23
C GLN A 24 5.04 12.75 -8.61
N LYS A 25 3.92 12.92 -9.33
CA LYS A 25 2.71 13.55 -8.82
C LYS A 25 2.10 12.75 -7.66
N GLN A 26 2.07 11.42 -7.75
CA GLN A 26 1.63 10.56 -6.64
C GLN A 26 2.52 10.70 -5.40
N ARG A 27 3.85 10.75 -5.59
CA ARG A 27 4.80 11.00 -4.48
C ARG A 27 4.60 12.36 -3.85
N GLN A 28 4.44 13.41 -4.66
CA GLN A 28 4.18 14.77 -4.16
C GLN A 28 2.83 14.84 -3.43
N GLN A 29 1.78 14.21 -3.95
CA GLN A 29 0.48 14.14 -3.28
C GLN A 29 0.56 13.37 -1.96
N ALA A 30 1.30 12.25 -1.92
CA ALA A 30 1.53 11.51 -0.68
C ALA A 30 2.32 12.34 0.34
N ALA A 31 3.35 13.06 -0.11
CA ALA A 31 4.14 13.96 0.73
C ALA A 31 3.29 15.11 1.29
N SER A 32 2.54 15.82 0.44
CA SER A 32 1.66 16.92 0.89
C SER A 32 0.54 16.43 1.80
N LYS A 33 -0.03 15.24 1.54
CA LYS A 33 -1.01 14.62 2.44
C LYS A 33 -0.39 14.31 3.79
N TYR A 34 0.81 13.73 3.81
CA TYR A 34 1.54 13.48 5.06
C TYR A 34 1.83 14.78 5.81
N GLU A 35 2.33 15.82 5.14
CA GLU A 35 2.60 17.12 5.76
C GLU A 35 1.33 17.77 6.34
N ASN A 36 0.21 17.69 5.62
CA ASN A 36 -1.07 18.21 6.11
C ASN A 36 -1.58 17.40 7.31
N MET A 37 -1.41 16.08 7.30
CA MET A 37 -1.80 15.23 8.42
C MET A 37 -0.93 15.49 9.65
N VAL A 38 0.38 15.67 9.49
CA VAL A 38 1.29 16.07 10.57
C VAL A 38 0.88 17.43 11.15
N LYS A 39 0.57 18.42 10.30
CA LYS A 39 0.09 19.74 10.75
C LYS A 39 -1.26 19.68 11.50
N GLN A 40 -2.11 18.72 11.16
CA GLN A 40 -3.38 18.49 11.83
C GLN A 40 -3.23 17.69 13.14
N GLY A 41 -2.01 17.27 13.50
CA GLY A 41 -1.77 16.42 14.67
C GLY A 41 -2.32 15.01 14.50
N LEU A 42 -2.51 14.56 13.27
CA LEU A 42 -3.03 13.22 12.99
C LEU A 42 -1.96 12.16 13.24
N PRO A 43 -2.34 11.01 13.81
CA PRO A 43 -1.40 9.98 14.21
C PRO A 43 -0.70 9.38 12.98
N ALA A 44 0.64 9.41 13.02
CA ALA A 44 1.50 8.76 12.04
C ALA A 44 1.91 7.38 12.54
N PHE A 45 1.88 6.38 11.66
CA PHE A 45 2.23 5.00 11.97
C PHE A 45 3.43 4.56 11.14
N ASN A 46 4.38 3.86 11.77
CA ASN A 46 5.41 3.09 11.09
C ASN A 46 4.80 1.78 10.62
N ILE A 47 5.02 1.43 9.35
CA ILE A 47 4.50 0.21 8.73
C ILE A 47 5.64 -0.79 8.56
N PHE A 48 5.39 -1.99 9.05
CA PHE A 48 6.28 -3.13 9.00
C PHE A 48 5.66 -4.28 8.23
N VAL A 49 6.50 -5.14 7.68
CA VAL A 49 6.06 -6.41 7.07
C VAL A 49 6.88 -7.56 7.59
N ARG A 50 6.29 -8.75 7.65
CA ARG A 50 7.04 -9.99 7.88
C ARG A 50 6.49 -11.12 7.00
N PRO A 51 7.34 -12.03 6.52
CA PRO A 51 6.90 -13.14 5.68
C PRO A 51 6.22 -14.27 6.46
N GLU A 52 6.57 -14.43 7.75
CA GLU A 52 6.06 -15.46 8.65
C GLU A 52 6.03 -14.90 10.09
N ALA A 53 5.21 -15.47 10.97
CA ALA A 53 5.01 -14.95 12.32
C ALA A 53 6.30 -14.96 13.18
N ASP A 54 7.20 -15.90 12.90
CA ASP A 54 8.50 -16.06 13.58
C ASP A 54 9.63 -15.26 12.91
N SER A 55 9.31 -14.55 11.82
CA SER A 55 10.28 -13.71 11.12
C SER A 55 10.36 -12.29 11.71
N PRO A 56 11.53 -11.63 11.63
CA PRO A 56 11.68 -10.26 12.07
C PRO A 56 10.81 -9.31 11.23
N TRP A 57 10.41 -8.20 11.84
CA TRP A 57 9.69 -7.12 11.18
C TRP A 57 10.63 -6.29 10.29
N PHE A 58 10.24 -6.11 9.04
CA PHE A 58 10.96 -5.30 8.06
C PHE A 58 10.26 -3.93 7.90
N PRO A 59 10.96 -2.80 8.14
CA PRO A 59 10.36 -1.49 7.98
C PRO A 59 10.18 -1.18 6.49
N VAL A 60 8.94 -0.91 6.07
CA VAL A 60 8.61 -0.61 4.66
C VAL A 60 8.38 0.88 4.45
N GLY A 61 7.82 1.55 5.45
CA GLY A 61 7.56 2.99 5.36
C GLY A 61 6.70 3.50 6.51
N THR A 62 6.14 4.69 6.32
CA THR A 62 5.26 5.35 7.28
C THR A 62 3.95 5.74 6.62
N LEU A 63 2.83 5.56 7.31
CA LEU A 63 1.51 5.94 6.85
C LEU A 63 0.83 6.80 7.92
N ALA A 64 0.40 7.99 7.53
CA ALA A 64 -0.48 8.81 8.37
C ALA A 64 -1.94 8.53 7.98
N VAL A 65 -2.81 8.44 8.99
CA VAL A 65 -4.23 8.20 8.80
C VAL A 65 -5.04 9.21 9.63
N GLU A 66 -6.22 9.56 9.12
CA GLU A 66 -7.15 10.47 9.82
C GLU A 66 -7.63 9.91 11.16
N ARG A 67 -7.63 8.58 11.31
CA ARG A 67 -8.23 7.89 12.44
C ARG A 67 -7.52 6.56 12.70
N SER A 68 -7.07 6.34 13.93
CA SER A 68 -6.28 5.16 14.33
C SER A 68 -7.02 3.83 14.08
N ASP A 69 -8.35 3.82 14.15
CA ASP A 69 -9.21 2.68 13.82
C ASP A 69 -9.17 2.28 12.34
N LYS A 70 -8.79 3.20 11.45
CA LYS A 70 -8.75 2.96 10.00
C LYS A 70 -7.38 2.53 9.49
N ILE A 71 -6.36 2.45 10.34
CA ILE A 71 -4.99 2.11 9.90
C ILE A 71 -4.93 0.75 9.20
N SER A 72 -5.60 -0.26 9.76
CA SER A 72 -5.65 -1.59 9.15
C SER A 72 -6.25 -1.54 7.75
N ALA A 73 -7.40 -0.87 7.57
CA ALA A 73 -8.02 -0.71 6.26
C ALA A 73 -7.13 0.08 5.28
N ALA A 74 -6.46 1.14 5.75
CA ALA A 74 -5.58 1.97 4.91
C ALA A 74 -4.35 1.18 4.42
N ILE A 75 -3.76 0.34 5.27
CA ILE A 75 -2.67 -0.58 4.90
C ILE A 75 -3.12 -1.50 3.78
N PHE A 76 -4.28 -2.15 3.93
CA PHE A 76 -4.78 -3.08 2.91
C PHE A 76 -5.24 -2.37 1.62
N GLN A 77 -5.67 -1.11 1.69
CA GLN A 77 -5.95 -0.31 0.50
C GLN A 77 -4.68 -0.01 -0.33
N GLN A 78 -3.54 0.16 0.34
CA GLN A 78 -2.24 0.42 -0.28
C GLN A 78 -1.33 -0.82 -0.34
N GLU A 79 -1.87 -2.01 -0.10
CA GLU A 79 -1.12 -3.26 0.03
C GLU A 79 -0.18 -3.51 -1.16
N LYS A 80 -0.66 -3.24 -2.39
CA LYS A 80 0.15 -3.41 -3.61
C LYS A 80 1.37 -2.50 -3.64
N GLU A 81 1.22 -1.25 -3.21
CA GLU A 81 2.31 -0.28 -3.17
C GLU A 81 3.29 -0.60 -2.05
N LEU A 82 2.79 -0.99 -0.88
CA LEU A 82 3.59 -1.44 0.25
C LEU A 82 4.37 -2.70 -0.08
N THR A 83 3.73 -3.71 -0.68
CA THR A 83 4.38 -4.95 -1.15
C THR A 83 5.48 -4.64 -2.16
N ALA A 84 5.20 -3.79 -3.15
CA ALA A 84 6.18 -3.42 -4.16
C ALA A 84 7.37 -2.67 -3.54
N GLY A 85 7.12 -1.78 -2.57
CA GLY A 85 8.16 -1.11 -1.78
C GLY A 85 8.98 -2.10 -0.96
N ALA A 86 8.32 -3.03 -0.28
CA ALA A 86 8.94 -4.06 0.53
C ALA A 86 9.85 -4.97 -0.29
N ILE A 87 9.40 -5.46 -1.45
CA ILE A 87 10.21 -6.30 -2.35
C ILE A 87 11.39 -5.51 -2.94
N ARG A 88 11.20 -4.21 -3.19
CA ARG A 88 12.26 -3.34 -3.70
C ARG A 88 13.37 -3.13 -2.66
N LEU A 89 13.01 -2.95 -1.40
CA LEU A 89 13.96 -2.79 -0.28
C LEU A 89 14.56 -4.14 0.13
N PHE A 90 13.73 -5.18 0.14
CA PHE A 90 14.06 -6.53 0.61
C PHE A 90 13.63 -7.57 -0.43
N PRO A 91 14.47 -7.85 -1.45
CA PRO A 91 14.16 -8.83 -2.49
C PRO A 91 13.90 -10.25 -1.96
N LYS A 92 14.40 -10.56 -0.76
CA LYS A 92 14.17 -11.82 -0.04
C LYS A 92 12.70 -12.08 0.31
N LEU A 93 11.87 -11.02 0.35
CA LEU A 93 10.44 -11.13 0.61
C LEU A 93 9.62 -11.52 -0.62
N ARG A 94 10.22 -11.49 -1.83
CA ARG A 94 9.55 -11.80 -3.09
C ARG A 94 8.84 -13.17 -3.13
N PRO A 95 9.42 -14.29 -2.65
CA PRO A 95 8.71 -15.57 -2.59
C PRO A 95 7.58 -15.62 -1.54
N HIS A 96 7.50 -14.63 -0.66
CA HIS A 96 6.47 -14.52 0.37
C HIS A 96 5.50 -13.36 0.11
N ALA A 97 5.59 -12.70 -1.04
CA ALA A 97 4.86 -11.47 -1.37
C ALA A 97 3.34 -11.59 -1.16
N ASP A 98 2.78 -12.75 -1.49
CA ASP A 98 1.33 -13.02 -1.39
C ASP A 98 0.86 -13.37 0.03
N ARG A 99 1.80 -13.65 0.95
CA ARG A 99 1.55 -14.07 2.33
C ARG A 99 2.19 -13.14 3.36
N LEU A 100 2.56 -11.93 2.96
CA LEU A 100 3.13 -10.95 3.89
C LEU A 100 2.10 -10.54 4.93
N GLU A 101 2.52 -10.59 6.20
CA GLU A 101 1.79 -9.98 7.29
C GLU A 101 2.23 -8.53 7.44
N TYR A 102 1.26 -7.65 7.68
CA TYR A 102 1.50 -6.23 7.89
C TYR A 102 1.38 -5.91 9.37
N GLY A 103 2.33 -5.13 9.86
CA GLY A 103 2.35 -4.60 11.22
C GLY A 103 2.37 -3.08 11.19
N TYR A 104 1.85 -2.46 12.24
CA TYR A 104 1.91 -1.02 12.43
C TYR A 104 2.23 -0.66 13.87
N GLN A 105 2.89 0.48 14.05
CA GLN A 105 3.28 1.03 15.33
C GLN A 105 3.11 2.55 15.28
N LEU A 106 2.66 3.19 16.36
CA LEU A 106 2.63 4.65 16.40
C LEU A 106 4.05 5.21 16.34
N LYS A 107 4.26 6.17 15.45
CA LYS A 107 5.56 6.84 15.32
C LYS A 107 5.90 7.68 16.55
N GLU A 108 4.88 8.21 17.22
CA GLU A 108 5.01 8.96 18.47
C GLU A 108 5.38 8.06 19.67
N PHE A 109 5.07 6.76 19.59
CA PHE A 109 5.34 5.77 20.63
C PHE A 109 6.18 4.61 20.07
N PRO A 110 7.49 4.82 19.83
CA PRO A 110 8.38 3.78 19.28
C PRO A 110 8.65 2.63 20.26
N ASP A 111 8.25 2.76 21.52
CA ASP A 111 8.34 1.72 22.55
C ASP A 111 7.12 0.77 22.55
N GLU A 112 6.03 1.11 21.83
CA GLU A 112 4.87 0.23 21.73
C GLU A 112 5.17 -1.02 20.88
N GLU A 113 4.53 -2.13 21.19
CA GLU A 113 4.65 -3.33 20.35
C GLU A 113 4.04 -3.11 18.95
N ILE A 114 4.65 -3.73 17.95
CA ILE A 114 4.14 -3.72 16.57
C ILE A 114 2.82 -4.51 16.54
N ARG A 115 1.71 -3.81 16.26
CA ARG A 115 0.39 -4.41 16.17
C ARG A 115 0.16 -4.97 14.78
N VAL A 116 -0.29 -6.21 14.68
CA VAL A 116 -0.60 -6.85 13.40
C VAL A 116 -1.88 -6.26 12.81
N ALA A 117 -1.84 -5.80 11.56
CA ALA A 117 -3.00 -5.34 10.82
C ALA A 117 -3.89 -6.53 10.43
N VAL A 118 -5.16 -6.48 10.83
CA VAL A 118 -6.14 -7.51 10.49
C VAL A 118 -6.97 -7.03 9.31
N ARG A 119 -7.12 -7.86 8.26
CA ARG A 119 -8.06 -7.53 7.16
C ARG A 119 -9.46 -7.40 7.76
N PRO A 120 -10.22 -6.35 7.42
CA PRO A 120 -11.62 -6.27 7.82
C PRO A 120 -12.35 -7.47 7.20
N GLN A 121 -12.62 -8.51 8.00
CA GLN A 121 -13.42 -9.64 7.54
C GLN A 121 -14.86 -9.13 7.36
N PRO A 122 -15.52 -9.42 6.23
CA PRO A 122 -16.94 -9.15 6.11
C PRO A 122 -17.66 -9.98 7.18
N THR A 123 -18.32 -9.31 8.11
CA THR A 123 -19.07 -9.97 9.17
C THR A 123 -20.19 -10.83 8.58
N LEU A 124 -20.44 -12.01 9.15
CA LEU A 124 -21.46 -12.98 8.72
C LEU A 124 -22.89 -12.43 8.55
N TRP A 125 -23.17 -11.21 9.02
CA TRP A 125 -24.43 -10.51 8.79
C TRP A 125 -24.57 -9.90 7.38
N ASP A 126 -23.47 -9.55 6.71
CA ASP A 126 -23.48 -8.99 5.35
C ASP A 126 -23.88 -10.05 4.30
N THR A 127 -23.47 -11.30 4.50
CA THR A 127 -23.82 -12.43 3.61
C THR A 127 -25.28 -12.87 3.78
N LEU A 128 -25.83 -12.78 4.98
CA LEU A 128 -27.24 -13.11 5.26
C LEU A 128 -28.23 -12.11 4.65
N ARG A 129 -27.87 -10.81 4.60
CA ARG A 129 -28.71 -9.77 3.97
C ARG A 129 -28.79 -9.90 2.45
N GLN A 130 -27.70 -10.31 1.80
CA GLN A 130 -27.67 -10.50 0.34
C GLN A 130 -28.56 -11.68 -0.10
N ARG A 131 -28.74 -12.70 0.75
CA ARG A 131 -29.59 -13.87 0.44
C ARG A 131 -31.10 -13.62 0.57
N TRP A 132 -31.52 -12.57 1.26
CA TRP A 132 -32.94 -12.20 1.38
C TRP A 132 -33.45 -11.26 0.27
N ALA A 133 -32.55 -10.52 -0.38
CA ALA A 133 -32.92 -9.66 -1.52
C ALA A 133 -33.22 -10.47 -2.80
N ALA A 134 -32.61 -11.66 -2.94
CA ALA A 134 -32.76 -12.52 -4.11
C ALA A 134 -34.10 -13.29 -4.19
N TRP A 135 -34.92 -13.29 -3.13
CA TRP A 135 -36.19 -14.05 -3.12
C TRP A 135 -37.44 -13.22 -3.44
N ARG A 136 -37.32 -11.89 -3.63
CA ARG A 136 -38.48 -10.99 -3.82
C ARG A 136 -38.67 -10.44 -5.24
N SER A 137 -37.85 -10.86 -6.21
CA SER A 137 -37.97 -10.40 -7.61
C SER A 137 -38.36 -11.50 -8.60
N GLY A 138 -38.88 -12.63 -8.12
CA GLY A 138 -39.38 -13.74 -8.94
C GLY A 138 -40.88 -13.95 -8.73
N SER A 139 -41.69 -12.93 -9.02
CA SER A 139 -43.14 -13.07 -9.15
C SER A 139 -43.60 -12.05 -10.19
N GLY A 140 -43.55 -12.49 -11.44
CA GLY A 140 -44.03 -11.81 -12.64
C GLY A 140 -44.13 -12.84 -13.74
#